data_AF-A0A829WA61-F1
#
_entry.id   AF-A0A829WA61-F1
#
_cell.length_a   1.000
_cell.length_b   1.000
_cell.length_c   1.000
_cell.angle_alpha   90.00
_cell.angle_beta   90.00
_cell.angle_gamma   90.00
#
_symmetry.space_group_name_H-M   'P 1'
#
loop_
_entity.id
_entity.type
_entity.pdbx_description
1 polymer ?
#
loop_
_entity_poly.entity_id
_entity_poly.type
_entity_poly.pdbx_seq_one_letter_code
_entity_poly.pdbx_strand_id
1 'polypeptide(L)'
;MSNAKTGVLKKAYSNVYAVMDVLYAMKEKNIEYPPFDYGNPIQFFRTHVIYILVFRGALNPHHAMQLKNHRLKHEHYLPEFMKRLEGYIYKEAYAVTEDVFEHTFLRDFAF
;
A
#
# COMPACT_ATOMS: atom_id res chain seq x y z
N MET A 1 6.39 8.11 20.71
CA MET A 1 6.38 8.24 19.23
C MET A 1 6.58 6.91 18.46
N SER A 2 6.62 5.72 19.09
CA SER A 2 6.83 4.41 18.42
C SER A 2 5.54 3.70 17.95
N ASN A 3 4.37 4.03 18.53
CA ASN A 3 3.14 3.24 18.31
C ASN A 3 2.52 3.42 16.92
N ALA A 4 2.50 4.63 16.36
CA ALA A 4 1.85 4.88 15.07
C ALA A 4 2.59 4.20 13.92
N LYS A 5 3.93 4.33 13.86
CA LYS A 5 4.78 3.66 12.85
C LYS A 5 4.62 2.14 12.92
N THR A 6 4.67 1.59 14.13
CA THR A 6 4.45 0.15 14.37
C THR A 6 3.04 -0.27 13.97
N GLY A 7 2.03 0.57 14.24
CA GLY A 7 0.64 0.33 13.87
C GLY A 7 0.43 0.30 12.35
N VAL A 8 1.02 1.25 11.62
CA VAL A 8 1.00 1.26 10.14
C VAL A 8 1.61 -0.03 9.60
N LEU A 9 2.78 -0.42 10.11
CA LEU A 9 3.46 -1.62 9.66
C LEU A 9 2.65 -2.88 9.96
N LYS A 10 2.11 -3.02 11.17
CA LYS A 10 1.23 -4.15 11.53
C LYS A 10 0.02 -4.23 10.60
N LYS A 11 -0.65 -3.10 10.34
CA LYS A 11 -1.78 -3.03 9.40
C LYS A 11 -1.36 -3.43 7.98
N ALA A 12 -0.18 -2.99 7.53
CA ALA A 12 0.36 -3.38 6.23
C ALA A 12 0.56 -4.89 6.11
N TYR A 13 1.04 -5.58 7.17
CA TYR A 13 1.07 -7.05 7.17
C TYR A 13 -0.34 -7.65 7.24
N SER A 14 -1.23 -7.12 8.08
CA SER A 14 -2.62 -7.58 8.18
C SER A 14 -3.37 -7.52 6.84
N ASN A 15 -3.10 -6.52 6.00
CA ASN A 15 -3.70 -6.41 4.67
C ASN A 15 -3.30 -7.58 3.75
N VAL A 16 -2.08 -8.11 3.87
CA VAL A 16 -1.64 -9.29 3.12
C VAL A 16 -2.50 -10.48 3.48
N TYR A 17 -2.68 -10.73 4.79
CA TYR A 17 -3.53 -11.80 5.28
C TYR A 17 -4.98 -11.65 4.81
N ALA A 18 -5.55 -10.45 4.86
CA ALA A 18 -6.91 -10.21 4.40
C ALA A 18 -7.10 -10.54 2.90
N VAL A 19 -6.13 -10.18 2.06
CA VAL A 19 -6.17 -10.52 0.63
C VAL A 19 -6.00 -12.03 0.42
N MET A 20 -5.08 -12.66 1.15
CA MET A 20 -4.89 -14.12 1.11
C MET A 20 -6.18 -14.84 1.51
N ASP A 21 -6.81 -14.45 2.62
CA ASP A 21 -8.05 -15.06 3.11
C ASP A 21 -9.15 -15.06 2.03
N VAL A 22 -9.30 -13.94 1.30
CA VAL A 22 -10.24 -13.84 0.17
C VAL A 22 -9.85 -14.80 -0.95
N LEU A 23 -8.58 -14.81 -1.38
CA LEU A 23 -8.11 -15.61 -2.51
C LEU A 23 -8.14 -17.12 -2.22
N TYR A 24 -7.84 -17.54 -0.99
CA TYR A 24 -7.98 -18.93 -0.56
C TYR A 24 -9.45 -19.34 -0.44
N ALA A 25 -10.32 -18.48 0.11
CA ALA A 25 -11.76 -18.75 0.15
C ALA A 25 -12.39 -18.85 -1.26
N MET A 26 -11.88 -18.09 -2.23
CA MET A 26 -12.26 -18.25 -3.63
C MET A 26 -11.83 -19.61 -4.19
N LYS A 27 -10.59 -20.03 -3.90
CA LYS A 27 -10.06 -21.33 -4.34
C LYS A 27 -10.86 -22.51 -3.78
N GLU A 28 -11.28 -22.44 -2.52
CA GLU A 28 -12.16 -23.46 -1.90
C GLU A 28 -13.50 -23.62 -2.65
N LYS A 29 -13.94 -22.57 -3.35
CA LYS A 29 -15.13 -22.57 -4.21
C LYS A 29 -14.83 -22.90 -5.67
N ASN A 30 -13.62 -23.40 -5.97
CA ASN A 30 -13.10 -23.64 -7.33
C ASN A 30 -13.06 -22.38 -8.21
N ILE A 31 -12.89 -21.19 -7.60
CA ILE A 31 -12.68 -19.93 -8.31
C ILE A 31 -11.21 -19.56 -8.12
N GLU A 32 -10.41 -19.77 -9.16
CA GLU A 32 -9.01 -19.37 -9.14
C GLU A 32 -8.84 -17.93 -9.63
N TYR A 33 -7.87 -17.23 -9.05
CA TYR A 33 -7.38 -15.96 -9.56
C TYR A 33 -6.03 -16.20 -10.24
N PRO A 34 -5.97 -16.34 -11.58
CA PRO A 34 -4.78 -16.82 -12.29
C PRO A 34 -3.47 -16.08 -11.98
N PRO A 35 -3.46 -14.76 -11.71
CA PRO A 35 -2.23 -14.07 -11.32
C PRO A 35 -1.66 -14.48 -9.96
N PHE A 36 -2.45 -15.12 -9.09
CA PHE A 36 -2.04 -15.49 -7.73
C PHE A 36 -1.55 -16.94 -7.65
N ASP A 37 -0.24 -17.09 -7.43
CA ASP A 37 0.38 -18.39 -7.15
C ASP A 37 0.15 -18.79 -5.69
N TYR A 38 -0.73 -19.77 -5.49
CA TYR A 38 -1.04 -20.32 -4.16
C TYR A 38 0.13 -21.07 -3.50
N GLY A 39 1.16 -21.47 -4.27
CA GLY A 39 2.41 -22.06 -3.76
C GLY A 39 3.42 -21.02 -3.30
N ASN A 40 3.34 -19.79 -3.83
CA ASN A 40 4.18 -18.66 -3.43
C ASN A 40 3.37 -17.34 -3.38
N PRO A 41 2.46 -17.21 -2.40
CA PRO A 41 1.52 -16.09 -2.35
C PRO A 41 2.22 -14.74 -2.20
N ILE A 42 3.39 -14.70 -1.54
CA ILE A 42 4.16 -13.47 -1.33
C ILE A 42 4.68 -12.89 -2.65
N GLN A 43 4.99 -13.74 -3.64
CA GLN A 43 5.46 -13.27 -4.93
C GLN A 43 4.42 -12.39 -5.63
N PHE A 44 3.13 -12.75 -5.50
CA PHE A 44 2.04 -11.93 -6.04
C PHE A 44 2.06 -10.52 -5.45
N PHE A 45 2.17 -10.37 -4.13
CA PHE A 45 2.20 -9.05 -3.49
C PHE A 45 3.41 -8.22 -3.95
N ARG A 46 4.58 -8.84 -4.05
CA ARG A 46 5.83 -8.19 -4.50
C ARG A 46 5.82 -7.76 -5.96
N THR A 47 4.92 -8.29 -6.77
CA THR A 47 4.92 -8.04 -8.22
C THR A 47 3.67 -7.32 -8.72
N HIS A 48 2.54 -7.44 -8.01
CA HIS A 48 1.23 -6.97 -8.47
C HIS A 48 0.52 -6.03 -7.50
N VAL A 49 0.96 -5.91 -6.25
CA VAL A 49 0.21 -5.16 -5.22
C VAL A 49 0.95 -3.90 -4.82
N ILE A 50 0.26 -2.76 -4.94
CA ILE A 50 0.71 -1.45 -4.49
C ILE A 50 0.07 -1.16 -3.13
N TYR A 51 0.89 -0.84 -2.12
CA TYR A 51 0.39 -0.41 -0.82
C TYR A 51 0.27 1.11 -0.77
N ILE A 52 -0.88 1.64 -0.34
CA ILE A 52 -1.07 3.09 -0.20
C ILE A 52 -1.50 3.41 1.24
N LEU A 53 -0.66 4.16 1.95
CA LEU A 53 -1.01 4.79 3.22
C LEU A 53 -1.61 6.16 2.93
N VAL A 54 -2.91 6.29 3.21
CA VAL A 54 -3.59 7.60 3.20
C VAL A 54 -3.55 8.21 4.59
N PHE A 55 -3.01 9.43 4.70
CA PHE A 55 -2.94 10.16 5.96
C PHE A 55 -3.61 11.53 5.86
N ARG A 56 -4.16 12.00 6.99
CA ARG A 56 -4.76 13.34 7.08
C ARG A 56 -3.66 14.39 7.01
N GLY A 57 -3.63 15.15 5.91
CA GLY A 57 -2.61 16.18 5.68
C GLY A 57 -2.61 17.26 6.77
N ALA A 58 -3.79 17.70 7.20
CA ALA A 58 -3.95 18.69 8.26
C ALA A 58 -3.39 18.23 9.62
N LEU A 59 -3.44 16.92 9.92
CA LEU A 59 -2.91 16.36 11.17
C LEU A 59 -1.42 15.98 11.06
N ASN A 60 -0.87 15.94 9.84
CA ASN A 60 0.50 15.51 9.57
C ASN A 60 1.20 16.52 8.63
N PRO A 61 1.31 17.81 9.02
CA PRO A 61 1.77 18.87 8.12
C PRO A 61 3.21 18.65 7.64
N HIS A 62 4.08 18.07 8.46
CA HIS A 62 5.44 17.72 8.06
C HIS A 62 5.45 16.70 6.90
N HIS A 63 4.67 15.62 7.02
CA HIS A 63 4.55 14.61 5.97
C HIS A 63 3.87 15.16 4.72
N ALA A 64 2.86 16.02 4.86
CA ALA A 64 2.21 16.69 3.74
C ALA A 64 3.18 17.61 2.98
N MET A 65 4.03 18.35 3.68
CA MET A 65 5.06 19.19 3.06
C MET A 65 6.12 18.36 2.34
N GLN A 66 6.59 17.25 2.95
CA GLN A 66 7.52 16.33 2.30
C GLN A 66 6.93 15.73 1.03
N LEU A 67 5.66 15.29 1.06
CA LEU A 67 4.94 14.82 -0.12
C LEU A 67 4.91 15.89 -1.22
N LYS A 68 4.55 17.13 -0.89
CA LYS A 68 4.52 18.24 -1.85
C LYS A 68 5.90 18.47 -2.48
N ASN A 69 6.96 18.48 -1.67
CA ASN A 69 8.32 18.73 -2.14
C ASN A 69 8.82 17.63 -3.09
N HIS A 70 8.57 16.35 -2.79
CA HIS A 70 8.94 15.25 -3.69
C HIS A 70 8.15 15.31 -4.99
N ARG A 71 6.84 15.61 -4.94
CA ARG A 71 6.01 15.77 -6.15
C ARG A 71 6.50 16.90 -7.05
N LEU A 72 6.96 18.03 -6.49
CA LEU A 72 7.56 19.12 -7.27
C LEU A 72 8.86 18.71 -7.99
N LYS A 73 9.54 17.68 -7.49
CA LYS A 73 10.73 17.09 -8.12
C LYS A 73 10.42 15.88 -9.01
N HIS A 74 9.13 15.56 -9.21
CA HIS A 74 8.69 14.32 -9.87
C HIS A 74 9.18 13.04 -9.17
N GLU A 75 9.40 13.13 -7.85
CA GLU A 75 9.81 12.01 -7.02
C GLU A 75 8.63 11.48 -6.19
N HIS A 76 8.68 10.18 -5.90
CA HIS A 76 7.76 9.54 -4.99
C HIS A 76 8.19 9.78 -3.52
N TYR A 77 7.24 10.17 -2.66
CA TYR A 77 7.47 10.32 -1.23
C TYR A 77 7.17 9.04 -0.43
N LEU A 78 8.20 8.44 0.16
CA LEU A 78 8.07 7.34 1.12
C LEU A 78 8.76 7.65 2.45
N PRO A 79 8.05 7.64 3.59
CA PRO A 79 8.69 7.69 4.90
C PRO A 79 9.66 6.54 5.09
N GLU A 80 10.82 6.80 5.72
CA GLU A 80 11.90 5.81 5.91
C GLU A 80 11.41 4.47 6.50
N PHE A 81 10.54 4.53 7.49
CA PHE A 81 10.02 3.33 8.16
C PHE A 81 9.14 2.46 7.23
N MET A 82 8.62 3.02 6.14
CA MET A 82 7.82 2.32 5.14
C MET A 82 8.64 1.77 3.97
N LYS A 83 9.90 2.19 3.79
CA LYS A 83 10.75 1.68 2.70
C LYS A 83 10.87 0.16 2.70
N ARG A 84 10.86 -0.46 3.89
CA ARG A 84 10.87 -1.91 4.03
C ARG A 84 9.60 -2.61 3.54
N LEU A 85 8.51 -1.90 3.29
CA LEU A 85 7.28 -2.49 2.74
C LEU A 85 7.43 -2.73 1.24
N GLU A 86 8.10 -1.81 0.56
CA GLU A 86 8.45 -1.90 -0.85
C GLU A 86 9.54 -2.95 -1.07
N GLY A 87 9.34 -3.82 -2.06
CA GLY A 87 10.21 -4.96 -2.39
C GLY A 87 10.14 -6.14 -1.41
N TYR A 88 9.95 -5.90 -0.11
CA TYR A 88 9.86 -7.00 0.87
C TYR A 88 8.47 -7.63 0.92
N ILE A 89 7.42 -6.82 0.83
CA ILE A 89 6.01 -7.27 0.90
C ILE A 89 5.27 -6.87 -0.36
N TYR A 90 5.33 -5.59 -0.72
CA TYR A 90 4.58 -4.99 -1.80
C TYR A 90 5.50 -4.63 -2.95
N LYS A 91 4.95 -4.58 -4.16
CA LYS A 91 5.66 -4.12 -5.35
C LYS A 91 6.15 -2.69 -5.17
N GLU A 92 5.23 -1.82 -4.77
CA GLU A 92 5.48 -0.40 -4.51
C GLU A 92 4.70 0.01 -3.26
N ALA A 93 5.18 1.05 -2.57
CA ALA A 93 4.49 1.60 -1.41
C ALA A 93 4.39 3.12 -1.51
N TYR A 94 3.23 3.69 -1.18
CA TYR A 94 2.99 5.12 -1.20
C TYR A 94 2.52 5.65 0.14
N ALA A 95 2.91 6.88 0.48
CA ALA A 95 2.30 7.65 1.56
C ALA A 95 1.78 8.97 1.02
N VAL A 96 0.46 9.15 1.03
CA VAL A 96 -0.20 10.30 0.39
C VAL A 96 -1.25 10.93 1.31
N THR A 97 -1.56 12.20 1.05
CA THR A 97 -2.72 12.84 1.66
C THR A 97 -4.02 12.36 1.01
N GLU A 98 -5.14 12.55 1.70
CA GLU A 98 -6.50 12.25 1.19
C GLU A 98 -6.74 12.86 -0.20
N ASP A 99 -6.42 14.15 -0.37
CA ASP A 99 -6.52 14.88 -1.65
C ASP A 99 -5.70 14.24 -2.79
N VAL A 100 -4.45 13.87 -2.50
CA VAL A 100 -3.58 13.26 -3.51
C VAL A 100 -4.07 11.86 -3.86
N PHE A 101 -4.56 11.10 -2.87
CA PHE A 101 -5.16 9.80 -3.09
C PHE A 101 -6.35 9.88 -4.06
N GLU A 102 -7.26 10.81 -3.82
CA GLU A 102 -8.45 11.02 -4.63
C GLU A 102 -8.10 11.38 -6.08
N HIS A 103 -7.19 12.34 -6.26
CA HIS A 103 -6.85 12.84 -7.59
C HIS A 103 -5.89 11.95 -8.39
N THR A 104 -5.07 11.14 -7.73
CA THR A 104 -4.01 10.34 -8.39
C THR A 104 -4.40 8.88 -8.55
N PHE A 105 -5.09 8.30 -7.56
CA PHE A 105 -5.36 6.87 -7.55
C PHE A 105 -6.84 6.59 -7.80
N LEU A 106 -7.76 7.26 -7.08
CA LEU A 106 -9.18 6.94 -7.21
C LEU A 106 -9.77 7.29 -8.58
N ARG A 107 -9.28 8.34 -9.24
CA ARG A 107 -9.74 8.67 -10.61
C ARG A 107 -9.47 7.55 -11.61
N ASP A 108 -8.42 6.77 -11.41
CA ASP A 108 -8.09 5.63 -12.27
C ASP A 108 -8.94 4.39 -11.94
N PHE A 109 -9.62 4.37 -10.78
CA PHE A 109 -10.54 3.30 -10.38
C PHE A 109 -12.01 3.62 -10.65
N ALA A 110 -12.34 4.88 -10.94
CA ALA A 110 -13.70 5.29 -11.26
C ALA A 110 -14.00 4.95 -12.73
N PHE A 111 -14.71 3.85 -12.94
CA PHE A 111 -15.39 3.50 -14.20
C PHE A 111 -16.69 4.29 -14.35
#